data_AF-A0A9D5PX43-F1
#
_entry.id   AF-A0A9D5PX43-F1
#
_cell.length_a   1.000
_cell.length_b   1.000
_cell.length_c   1.000
_cell.angle_alpha   90.00
_cell.angle_beta   90.00
_cell.angle_gamma   90.00
#
_symmetry.space_group_name_H-M   'P 1'
#
loop_
_entity.id
_entity.type
_entity.pdbx_description
1 polymer ?
#
loop_
_entity_poly.entity_id
_entity_poly.type
_entity_poly.pdbx_seq_one_letter_code
_entity_poly.pdbx_strand_id
1 'polypeptide(L)'
;MFNEHESYTKPVWDGGLIVAETFWPIHQPGESGEIAVTLLNDIAKVIEVRRADRSEVFTEGRDFAVRDGKLVIPEGSRIRVMAWEEYNTAEPDNFGFRCSTGGYLLFGEGNVFHRLQYEITYEAASNTFDGHYRPEASPLLTKSRAILDSHARPLKLAFFGDSITYGCNASGLGAGVPPFMPVYPKLASEELERRGYAIHYRNPSVGGKNAHWGKNVAAKAVGEFAPDLCVIAFGMNDASGKRPPEDFIGDIKSIIDTVRAGNPAAEFIL
;
A
#
# COMPACT_ATOMS: atom_id res chain seq x y z
N MET A 1 -10.43 19.37 11.87
CA MET A 1 -10.24 17.92 12.09
C MET A 1 -10.27 17.30 10.71
N PHE A 2 -9.17 16.69 10.25
CA PHE A 2 -9.15 16.07 8.92
C PHE A 2 -10.12 14.89 8.91
N ASN A 3 -10.89 14.74 7.83
CA ASN A 3 -11.58 13.48 7.58
C ASN A 3 -10.51 12.47 7.18
N GLU A 4 -10.10 11.60 8.11
CA GLU A 4 -8.96 10.70 7.93
C GLU A 4 -9.10 9.82 6.68
N HIS A 5 -10.32 9.33 6.40
CA HIS A 5 -10.59 8.49 5.24
C HIS A 5 -10.34 9.23 3.91
N GLU A 6 -10.82 10.47 3.81
CA GLU A 6 -10.63 11.33 2.63
C GLU A 6 -9.16 11.72 2.43
N SER A 7 -8.38 11.76 3.51
CA SER A 7 -6.95 12.03 3.41
C SER A 7 -6.13 10.84 2.89
N TYR A 8 -6.55 9.60 3.17
CA TYR A 8 -5.85 8.38 2.72
C TYR A 8 -6.07 8.07 1.24
N THR A 9 -7.14 8.60 0.64
CA THR A 9 -7.53 8.30 -0.75
C THR A 9 -7.27 9.46 -1.69
N LYS A 10 -6.72 10.58 -1.19
CA LYS A 10 -6.28 11.70 -2.01
C LYS A 10 -5.14 11.25 -2.92
N PRO A 11 -5.24 11.49 -4.24
CA PRO A 11 -4.15 11.16 -5.14
C PRO A 11 -2.89 11.96 -4.84
N VAL A 12 -1.76 11.27 -4.70
CA VAL A 12 -0.46 11.89 -4.43
C VAL A 12 0.04 12.78 -5.57
N TRP A 13 -0.45 12.56 -6.80
CA TRP A 13 -0.09 13.34 -7.98
C TRP A 13 -0.82 14.68 -8.12
N ASP A 14 -1.86 14.93 -7.32
CA ASP A 14 -2.56 16.23 -7.32
C ASP A 14 -1.75 17.32 -6.59
N GLY A 15 -0.68 16.94 -5.88
CA GLY A 15 0.21 17.84 -5.18
C GLY A 15 -0.45 18.64 -4.06
N GLY A 16 0.16 19.79 -3.75
CA GLY A 16 -0.26 20.70 -2.69
C GLY A 16 -0.02 20.10 -1.31
N LEU A 17 -1.09 19.69 -0.63
CA LEU A 17 -1.00 19.03 0.67
C LEU A 17 -0.77 17.53 0.52
N ILE A 18 0.39 17.05 0.99
CA ILE A 18 0.70 15.63 1.15
C ILE A 18 0.37 15.23 2.58
N VAL A 19 -0.43 14.18 2.75
CA VAL A 19 -0.91 13.74 4.06
C VAL A 19 -0.29 12.41 4.43
N ALA A 20 0.25 12.35 5.65
CA ALA A 20 0.72 11.11 6.27
C ALA A 20 1.71 10.31 5.40
N GLU A 21 2.62 10.98 4.69
CA GLU A 21 3.68 10.27 3.97
C GLU A 21 4.59 9.57 4.98
N THR A 22 4.72 8.26 4.85
CA THR A 22 5.51 7.44 5.77
C THR A 22 6.99 7.54 5.44
N PHE A 23 7.82 7.70 6.47
CA PHE A 23 9.28 7.62 6.35
C PHE A 23 9.89 6.80 7.48
N TRP A 24 11.07 6.23 7.21
CA TRP A 24 11.86 5.50 8.19
C TRP A 24 13.33 5.90 8.04
N PRO A 25 13.89 6.70 8.96
CA PRO A 25 15.27 7.11 8.87
C PRO A 25 16.18 5.93 9.21
N ILE A 26 16.96 5.48 8.22
CA ILE A 26 17.93 4.38 8.35
C ILE A 26 19.26 4.90 7.80
N HIS A 27 20.32 4.85 8.61
CA HIS A 27 21.67 5.13 8.14
C HIS A 27 22.12 4.05 7.15
N GLN A 28 22.77 4.47 6.07
CA GLN A 28 23.48 3.54 5.19
C GLN A 28 24.78 3.05 5.86
N PRO A 29 25.42 1.98 5.34
CA PRO A 29 26.68 1.49 5.91
C PRO A 29 27.74 2.59 6.04
N GLY A 30 28.21 2.81 7.27
CA GLY A 30 29.24 3.81 7.59
C GLY A 30 28.73 5.24 7.80
N GLU A 31 27.43 5.49 7.62
CA GLU A 31 26.82 6.77 7.98
C GLU A 31 26.54 6.85 9.50
N SER A 32 26.59 8.06 10.05
CA SER A 32 26.22 8.36 11.42
C SER A 32 25.83 9.83 11.57
N GLY A 33 25.26 10.20 12.72
CA GLY A 33 24.84 11.57 12.99
C GLY A 33 23.50 11.93 12.33
N GLU A 34 23.37 13.18 11.91
CA GLU A 34 22.13 13.65 11.27
C GLU A 34 21.85 12.97 9.93
N ILE A 35 20.57 12.87 9.56
CA ILE A 35 20.14 12.26 8.30
C ILE A 35 19.07 13.12 7.60
N ALA A 36 19.21 13.29 6.29
CA ALA A 36 18.18 13.87 5.44
C ALA A 36 17.28 12.75 4.88
N VAL A 37 15.97 12.88 5.07
CA VAL A 37 14.96 11.94 4.58
C VAL A 37 14.54 12.34 3.18
N THR A 38 14.52 11.37 2.27
CA THR A 38 13.92 11.52 0.95
C THR A 38 12.42 11.30 1.03
N LEU A 39 11.65 12.32 0.68
CA LEU A 39 10.19 12.27 0.52
C LEU A 39 9.83 12.38 -0.96
N LEU A 40 8.55 12.20 -1.27
CA LEU A 40 8.01 12.28 -2.62
C LEU A 40 8.20 13.68 -3.25
N ASN A 41 8.09 14.73 -2.44
CA ASN A 41 8.28 16.11 -2.87
C ASN A 41 9.15 16.87 -1.88
N ASP A 42 9.80 17.93 -2.37
CA ASP A 42 10.42 18.93 -1.50
C ASP A 42 9.34 19.60 -0.63
N ILE A 43 9.69 19.87 0.62
CA ILE A 43 8.84 20.48 1.64
C ILE A 43 8.88 22.00 1.50
N ALA A 44 7.72 22.62 1.26
CA ALA A 44 7.54 24.05 1.48
C ALA A 44 7.25 24.36 2.95
N LYS A 45 6.41 23.55 3.58
CA LYS A 45 5.98 23.76 4.97
C LYS A 45 5.53 22.46 5.62
N VAL A 46 6.05 22.18 6.82
CA VAL A 46 5.58 21.06 7.65
C VAL A 46 4.29 21.46 8.35
N ILE A 47 3.30 20.55 8.30
CA ILE A 47 2.07 20.67 9.09
C ILE A 47 2.18 19.84 10.37
N GLU A 48 2.66 18.60 10.28
CA GLU A 48 2.85 17.72 11.43
C GLU A 48 3.84 16.59 11.12
N VAL A 49 4.63 16.20 12.13
CA VAL A 49 5.42 14.95 12.13
C VAL A 49 5.03 14.13 13.35
N ARG A 50 4.73 12.85 13.17
CA ARG A 50 4.28 11.96 14.24
C ARG A 50 4.77 10.52 14.04
N ARG A 51 4.69 9.70 15.07
CA ARG A 51 4.92 8.26 14.94
C ARG A 51 3.75 7.63 14.18
N ALA A 52 4.01 6.61 13.35
CA ALA A 52 2.96 5.99 12.53
C ALA A 52 1.82 5.41 13.40
N ASP A 53 2.12 4.87 14.58
CA ASP A 53 1.10 4.40 15.54
C ASP A 53 0.38 5.51 16.34
N ARG A 54 0.58 6.79 16.00
CA ARG A 54 -0.04 7.97 16.63
C ARG A 54 0.33 8.20 18.09
N SER A 55 1.30 7.47 18.65
CA SER A 55 1.65 7.58 20.07
C SER A 55 2.43 8.85 20.44
N GLU A 56 3.06 9.51 19.46
CA GLU A 56 3.94 10.66 19.70
C GLU A 56 3.92 11.64 18.53
N VAL A 57 3.99 12.94 18.83
CA VAL A 57 4.16 14.05 17.88
C VAL A 57 5.50 14.74 18.12
N PHE A 58 6.16 15.12 17.03
CA PHE A 58 7.51 15.67 17.02
C PHE A 58 7.50 17.17 16.69
N THR A 59 8.49 17.90 17.19
CA THR A 59 8.55 19.37 17.14
C THR A 59 9.73 19.84 16.29
N GLU A 60 9.44 20.73 15.33
CA GLU A 60 10.47 21.37 14.51
C GLU A 60 11.46 22.18 15.38
N GLY A 61 12.74 22.18 15.02
CA GLY A 61 13.83 22.80 15.77
C GLY A 61 14.33 21.99 16.97
N ARG A 62 13.61 20.93 17.35
CA ARG A 62 14.04 19.97 18.40
C ARG A 62 14.28 18.58 17.82
N ASP A 63 13.25 18.03 17.18
CA ASP A 63 13.24 16.63 16.73
C ASP A 63 13.53 16.51 15.23
N PHE A 64 13.29 17.58 14.47
CA PHE A 64 13.60 17.67 13.04
C PHE A 64 13.76 19.13 12.62
N ALA A 65 14.27 19.34 11.41
CA ALA A 65 14.28 20.64 10.73
C ALA A 65 13.99 20.45 9.24
N VAL A 66 13.60 21.52 8.53
CA VAL A 66 13.60 21.54 7.07
C VAL A 66 14.84 22.27 6.56
N ARG A 67 15.62 21.64 5.69
CA ARG A 67 16.78 22.25 5.01
C ARG A 67 16.76 21.88 3.55
N ASP A 68 16.83 22.88 2.68
CA ASP A 68 16.80 22.71 1.22
C ASP A 68 15.66 21.81 0.73
N GLY A 69 14.46 22.02 1.27
CA GLY A 69 13.27 21.23 0.95
C GLY A 69 13.22 19.83 1.58
N LYS A 70 14.21 19.43 2.36
CA LYS A 70 14.27 18.07 2.95
C LYS A 70 14.00 18.08 4.44
N LEU A 71 13.37 17.02 4.91
CA LEU A 71 13.26 16.72 6.34
C LEU A 71 14.61 16.22 6.85
N VAL A 72 15.19 16.91 7.83
CA VAL A 72 16.46 16.55 8.46
C VAL A 72 16.21 16.15 9.90
N ILE A 73 16.69 14.95 10.28
CA ILE A 73 16.63 14.44 11.63
C ILE A 73 17.99 14.65 12.30
N PRO A 74 18.12 15.57 13.28
CA PRO A 74 19.38 15.83 13.96
C PRO A 74 19.78 14.68 14.88
N GLU A 75 21.08 14.58 15.17
CA GLU A 75 21.59 13.68 16.20
C GLU A 75 20.97 13.99 17.56
N GLY A 76 20.57 12.95 18.31
CA GLY A 76 19.90 13.09 19.60
C GLY A 76 18.39 13.41 19.51
N SER A 77 17.80 13.42 18.32
CA SER A 77 16.35 13.53 18.14
C SER A 77 15.59 12.40 18.85
N ARG A 78 14.33 12.67 19.25
CA ARG A 78 13.38 11.64 19.67
C ARG A 78 12.90 10.76 18.51
N ILE A 79 13.01 11.25 17.28
CA ILE A 79 12.85 10.43 16.07
C ILE A 79 14.08 9.53 15.99
N ARG A 80 13.88 8.24 16.29
CA ARG A 80 14.94 7.23 16.22
C ARG A 80 15.36 7.02 14.77
N VAL A 81 16.65 7.27 14.51
CA VAL A 81 17.36 6.81 13.31
C VAL A 81 17.86 5.39 13.56
N MET A 82 17.53 4.47 12.67
CA MET A 82 17.93 3.06 12.77
C MET A 82 19.32 2.86 12.15
N ALA A 83 20.19 2.12 12.84
CA ALA A 83 21.47 1.71 12.27
C ALA A 83 21.26 0.67 11.16
N TRP A 84 22.13 0.66 10.15
CA TRP A 84 22.03 -0.26 9.02
C TRP A 84 21.96 -1.72 9.47
N GLU A 85 22.77 -2.11 10.45
CA GLU A 85 22.90 -3.49 10.93
C GLU A 85 21.66 -3.99 11.68
N GLU A 86 20.82 -3.08 12.17
CA GLU A 86 19.53 -3.42 12.77
C GLU A 86 18.45 -3.69 11.71
N TYR A 87 18.53 -2.99 10.57
CA TYR A 87 17.65 -3.20 9.42
C TYR A 87 18.11 -4.40 8.56
N ASN A 88 19.42 -4.51 8.35
CA ASN A 88 20.10 -5.55 7.59
C ASN A 88 20.87 -6.46 8.54
N THR A 89 20.16 -7.42 9.11
CA THR A 89 20.70 -8.29 10.17
C THR A 89 21.69 -9.30 9.61
N ALA A 90 22.70 -9.67 10.41
CA ALA A 90 23.70 -10.66 10.01
C ALA A 90 23.10 -12.08 9.89
N GLU A 91 22.17 -12.40 10.78
CA GLU A 91 21.42 -13.66 10.82
C GLU A 91 19.93 -13.41 10.56
N PRO A 92 19.20 -14.38 9.98
CA PRO A 92 17.78 -14.19 9.70
C PRO A 92 16.95 -14.19 11.00
N ASP A 93 16.17 -13.13 11.20
CA ASP A 93 15.08 -13.16 12.19
C ASP A 93 13.83 -13.79 11.57
N ASN A 94 13.49 -15.00 12.02
CA ASN A 94 12.29 -15.77 11.62
C ASN A 94 12.15 -15.98 10.10
N PHE A 95 11.50 -15.03 9.43
CA PHE A 95 11.12 -15.01 8.01
C PHE A 95 11.87 -13.93 7.21
N GLY A 96 12.91 -13.33 7.78
CA GLY A 96 13.76 -12.35 7.08
C GLY A 96 14.35 -12.92 5.80
N PHE A 97 14.08 -12.26 4.67
CA PHE A 97 14.62 -12.66 3.37
C PHE A 97 16.06 -12.21 3.22
N ARG A 98 16.91 -13.06 2.64
CA ARG A 98 18.30 -12.72 2.34
C ARG A 98 18.36 -11.58 1.31
N CYS A 99 19.11 -10.53 1.62
CA CYS A 99 19.30 -9.42 0.70
C CYS A 99 20.31 -9.78 -0.39
N SER A 100 20.15 -9.20 -1.59
CA SER A 100 21.13 -9.33 -2.67
C SER A 100 22.49 -8.69 -2.33
N THR A 101 22.50 -7.74 -1.39
CA THR A 101 23.69 -7.02 -0.89
C THR A 101 24.37 -7.70 0.29
N GLY A 102 23.88 -8.86 0.75
CA GLY A 102 24.34 -9.52 1.99
C GLY A 102 23.45 -9.19 3.19
N GLY A 103 23.54 -10.02 4.24
CA GLY A 103 22.63 -9.96 5.39
C GLY A 103 21.19 -10.36 5.05
N TYR A 104 20.28 -10.09 5.98
CA TYR A 104 18.86 -10.41 5.91
C TYR A 104 18.00 -9.18 6.20
N LEU A 105 16.83 -9.09 5.57
CA LEU A 105 15.87 -8.04 5.88
C LEU A 105 15.29 -8.26 7.28
N LEU A 106 15.26 -7.19 8.08
CA LEU A 106 14.46 -7.15 9.29
C LEU A 106 13.01 -7.50 8.96
N PHE A 107 12.47 -8.51 9.63
CA PHE A 107 11.11 -8.97 9.46
C PHE A 107 10.32 -8.83 10.77
N GLY A 108 9.10 -8.33 10.67
CA GLY A 108 8.19 -8.19 11.79
C GLY A 108 6.74 -8.13 11.34
N GLU A 109 5.86 -8.64 12.18
CA GLU A 109 4.40 -8.53 12.01
C GLU A 109 3.82 -7.75 13.19
N GLY A 110 2.54 -7.41 13.10
CA GLY A 110 1.88 -6.69 14.18
C GLY A 110 2.35 -5.23 14.28
N ASN A 111 2.65 -4.75 15.49
CA ASN A 111 3.03 -3.35 15.73
C ASN A 111 4.53 -3.05 15.48
N VAL A 112 5.32 -3.98 14.94
CA VAL A 112 6.78 -3.78 14.82
C VAL A 112 7.11 -2.56 13.94
N PHE A 113 6.65 -2.55 12.69
CA PHE A 113 6.98 -1.46 11.77
C PHE A 113 6.23 -0.15 12.08
N HIS A 114 5.00 -0.23 12.61
CA HIS A 114 4.23 0.94 13.02
C HIS A 114 4.91 1.74 14.17
N ARG A 115 5.78 1.11 14.96
CA ARG A 115 6.61 1.77 15.98
C ARG A 115 7.91 2.34 15.45
N LEU A 116 8.43 1.76 14.37
CA LEU A 116 9.73 2.11 13.79
C LEU A 116 9.60 3.17 12.69
N GLN A 117 8.41 3.32 12.12
CA GLN A 117 8.09 4.29 11.09
C GLN A 117 7.43 5.54 11.67
N TYR A 118 7.56 6.62 10.91
CA TYR A 118 7.02 7.95 11.20
C TYR A 118 6.20 8.42 10.01
N GLU A 119 5.40 9.43 10.22
CA GLU A 119 4.61 10.08 9.18
C GLU A 119 4.82 11.58 9.22
N ILE A 120 4.82 12.19 8.04
CA ILE A 120 4.83 13.64 7.85
C ILE A 120 3.63 14.07 7.01
N THR A 121 3.00 15.16 7.44
CA THR A 121 2.03 15.92 6.63
C THR A 121 2.65 17.27 6.31
N TYR A 122 2.68 17.64 5.03
CA TYR A 122 3.38 18.83 4.57
C TYR A 122 2.76 19.42 3.30
N GLU A 123 2.96 20.72 3.11
CA GLU A 123 2.73 21.40 1.84
C GLU A 123 3.96 21.20 0.95
N ALA A 124 3.77 20.64 -0.23
CA ALA A 124 4.83 20.41 -1.22
C ALA A 124 5.26 21.75 -1.85
N ALA A 125 6.56 21.89 -2.09
CA ALA A 125 7.15 23.06 -2.77
C ALA A 125 6.81 23.13 -4.26
N SER A 126 6.45 21.99 -4.85
CA SER A 126 5.93 21.90 -6.21
C SER A 126 4.67 21.04 -6.24
N ASN A 127 3.78 21.36 -7.17
CA ASN A 127 2.62 20.53 -7.51
C ASN A 127 2.92 19.55 -8.65
N THR A 128 4.19 19.42 -9.06
CA THR A 128 4.61 18.49 -10.11
C THR A 128 4.99 17.15 -9.49
N PHE A 129 4.25 16.11 -9.82
CA PHE A 129 4.61 14.74 -9.47
C PHE A 129 5.54 14.14 -10.53
N ASP A 130 6.81 13.93 -10.17
CA ASP A 130 7.83 13.30 -11.04
C ASP A 130 7.89 11.76 -10.87
N GLY A 131 6.93 11.20 -10.14
CA GLY A 131 6.81 9.75 -9.98
C GLY A 131 6.20 9.06 -11.21
N HIS A 132 6.26 7.73 -11.24
CA HIS A 132 5.59 6.94 -12.26
C HIS A 132 4.07 7.06 -12.14
N TYR A 133 3.47 7.92 -12.95
CA TYR A 133 2.03 7.98 -13.15
C TYR A 133 1.60 7.04 -14.29
N ARG A 134 0.58 6.22 -14.05
CA ARG A 134 -0.10 5.46 -15.10
C ARG A 134 -1.24 6.35 -15.65
N PRO A 135 -1.36 6.52 -16.98
CA PRO A 135 -2.43 7.32 -17.56
C PRO A 135 -3.82 6.78 -17.17
N GLU A 136 -4.81 7.66 -17.18
CA GLU A 136 -6.20 7.31 -16.87
C GLU A 136 -6.68 6.12 -17.72
N ALA A 137 -6.87 4.97 -17.07
CA ALA A 137 -7.38 3.75 -17.70
C ALA A 137 -8.89 3.56 -17.53
N SER A 138 -9.57 4.52 -16.88
CA SER A 138 -11.02 4.49 -16.63
C SER A 138 -11.86 4.26 -17.90
N PRO A 139 -11.48 4.75 -19.10
CA PRO A 139 -12.23 4.48 -20.33
C PRO A 139 -12.25 3.00 -20.75
N LEU A 140 -11.36 2.15 -20.23
CA LEU A 140 -11.34 0.71 -20.50
C LEU A 140 -12.38 -0.06 -19.67
N LEU A 141 -12.89 0.54 -18.58
CA LEU A 141 -13.84 -0.08 -17.65
C LEU A 141 -15.29 0.31 -17.97
N THR A 142 -15.67 0.19 -19.24
CA THR A 142 -16.95 0.67 -19.78
C THR A 142 -18.17 0.10 -19.06
N LYS A 143 -18.15 -1.19 -18.71
CA LYS A 143 -19.31 -1.89 -18.12
C LYS A 143 -19.42 -1.57 -16.64
N SER A 144 -18.29 -1.54 -15.93
CA SER A 144 -18.23 -1.15 -14.53
C SER A 144 -18.72 0.30 -14.35
N ARG A 145 -18.27 1.21 -15.23
CA ARG A 145 -18.74 2.60 -15.24
C ARG A 145 -20.23 2.71 -15.52
N ALA A 146 -20.74 2.01 -16.54
CA ALA A 146 -22.17 2.01 -16.83
C ALA A 146 -23.03 1.56 -15.63
N ILE A 147 -22.55 0.59 -14.84
CA ILE A 147 -23.23 0.15 -13.61
C ILE A 147 -23.22 1.28 -12.56
N LEU A 148 -22.05 1.87 -12.31
CA LEU A 148 -21.90 2.97 -11.35
C LEU A 148 -22.78 4.18 -11.73
N ASP A 149 -22.69 4.63 -12.98
CA ASP A 149 -23.40 5.79 -13.52
C ASP A 149 -24.93 5.58 -13.52
N SER A 150 -25.40 4.33 -13.63
CA SER A 150 -26.83 4.02 -13.62
C SER A 150 -27.48 4.12 -12.24
N HIS A 151 -26.71 3.97 -11.16
CA HIS A 151 -27.19 3.83 -9.78
C HIS A 151 -28.28 2.75 -9.56
N ALA A 152 -28.52 1.86 -10.53
CA ALA A 152 -29.66 0.94 -10.51
C ALA A 152 -29.45 -0.26 -9.58
N ARG A 153 -28.19 -0.64 -9.33
CA ARG A 153 -27.80 -1.74 -8.46
C ARG A 153 -26.36 -1.54 -7.96
N PRO A 154 -25.96 -2.24 -6.89
CA PRO A 154 -24.57 -2.24 -6.47
C PRO A 154 -23.63 -2.81 -7.56
N LEU A 155 -22.43 -2.23 -7.68
CA LEU A 155 -21.32 -2.85 -8.41
C LEU A 155 -20.76 -4.00 -7.57
N LYS A 156 -20.69 -5.20 -8.14
CA LYS A 156 -19.98 -6.33 -7.51
C LYS A 156 -18.49 -6.20 -7.75
N LEU A 157 -17.74 -5.84 -6.72
CA LEU A 157 -16.30 -5.59 -6.77
C LEU A 157 -15.54 -6.70 -6.01
N ALA A 158 -14.69 -7.43 -6.71
CA ALA A 158 -13.83 -8.43 -6.11
C ALA A 158 -12.36 -7.99 -6.12
N PHE A 159 -11.64 -8.30 -5.05
CA PHE A 159 -10.18 -8.19 -4.98
C PHE A 159 -9.59 -9.56 -4.66
N PHE A 160 -8.74 -10.09 -5.54
CA PHE A 160 -8.22 -11.44 -5.42
C PHE A 160 -6.72 -11.48 -5.65
N GLY A 161 -5.98 -11.83 -4.61
CA GLY A 161 -4.53 -11.77 -4.62
C GLY A 161 -3.91 -12.49 -3.44
N ASP A 162 -2.69 -12.06 -3.12
CA ASP A 162 -1.86 -12.63 -2.07
C ASP A 162 -2.00 -11.90 -0.71
N SER A 163 -0.96 -11.93 0.12
CA SER A 163 -0.89 -11.27 1.43
C SER A 163 -1.14 -9.76 1.36
N ILE A 164 -0.71 -9.09 0.30
CA ILE A 164 -0.88 -7.65 0.15
C ILE A 164 -2.37 -7.34 0.00
N THR A 165 -3.06 -8.12 -0.85
CA THR A 165 -4.51 -7.98 -1.08
C THR A 165 -5.33 -8.49 0.09
N TYR A 166 -4.89 -9.53 0.79
CA TYR A 166 -5.49 -9.90 2.07
C TYR A 166 -5.39 -8.75 3.09
N GLY A 167 -4.29 -8.00 3.04
CA GLY A 167 -4.03 -6.84 3.89
C GLY A 167 -3.16 -7.14 5.10
N CYS A 168 -2.22 -8.08 4.95
CA CYS A 168 -1.20 -8.35 5.97
C CYS A 168 -0.52 -7.05 6.39
N ASN A 169 -0.43 -6.85 7.70
CA ASN A 169 0.25 -5.74 8.36
C ASN A 169 -0.38 -4.34 8.17
N ALA A 170 -1.61 -4.25 7.64
CA ALA A 170 -2.37 -3.00 7.72
C ALA A 170 -2.64 -2.64 9.20
N SER A 171 -2.64 -1.35 9.55
CA SER A 171 -2.82 -0.95 10.96
C SER A 171 -4.15 -1.43 11.55
N GLY A 172 -5.21 -1.49 10.73
CA GLY A 172 -6.51 -2.06 11.09
C GLY A 172 -6.66 -3.57 10.94
N LEU A 173 -5.73 -4.28 10.28
CA LEU A 173 -5.76 -5.73 10.12
C LEU A 173 -4.41 -6.38 10.45
N GLY A 174 -4.37 -7.17 11.52
CA GLY A 174 -3.17 -7.87 11.97
C GLY A 174 -2.36 -7.08 12.99
N ALA A 175 -2.13 -5.78 12.76
CA ALA A 175 -1.41 -4.93 13.71
C ALA A 175 -2.27 -4.44 14.88
N GLY A 176 -3.54 -4.10 14.63
CA GLY A 176 -4.48 -3.69 15.67
C GLY A 176 -4.01 -2.44 16.43
N VAL A 177 -3.42 -1.48 15.71
CA VAL A 177 -2.85 -0.26 16.26
C VAL A 177 -3.38 0.97 15.53
N PRO A 178 -3.40 2.17 16.15
CA PRO A 178 -3.79 3.38 15.44
C PRO A 178 -2.95 3.56 14.15
N PRO A 179 -3.52 4.14 13.08
CA PRO A 179 -4.87 4.70 12.98
C PRO A 179 -5.97 3.65 12.68
N PHE A 180 -5.70 2.35 12.85
CA PHE A 180 -6.65 1.26 12.53
C PHE A 180 -7.14 1.32 11.07
N MET A 181 -6.27 1.73 10.16
CA MET A 181 -6.60 1.93 8.75
C MET A 181 -7.05 0.60 8.13
N PRO A 182 -8.19 0.57 7.44
CA PRO A 182 -8.63 -0.61 6.70
C PRO A 182 -7.59 -1.05 5.66
N VAL A 183 -7.71 -2.31 5.24
CA VAL A 183 -6.91 -2.86 4.15
C VAL A 183 -7.23 -2.12 2.84
N TYR A 184 -6.26 -2.00 1.93
CA TYR A 184 -6.43 -1.21 0.70
C TYR A 184 -7.68 -1.59 -0.14
N PRO A 185 -8.08 -2.89 -0.26
CA PRO A 185 -9.29 -3.23 -0.99
C PRO A 185 -10.56 -2.67 -0.35
N LYS A 186 -10.58 -2.61 0.99
CA LYS A 186 -11.69 -2.05 1.75
C LYS A 186 -11.70 -0.52 1.64
N LEU A 187 -10.54 0.14 1.77
CA LEU A 187 -10.41 1.59 1.55
C LEU A 187 -10.92 2.01 0.17
N ALA A 188 -10.51 1.30 -0.88
CA ALA A 188 -10.97 1.59 -2.25
C ALA A 188 -12.49 1.44 -2.40
N SER A 189 -13.07 0.42 -1.77
CA SER A 189 -14.52 0.19 -1.80
C SER A 189 -15.28 1.27 -1.02
N GLU A 190 -14.80 1.63 0.17
CA GLU A 190 -15.40 2.67 1.01
C GLU A 190 -15.31 4.06 0.37
N GLU A 191 -14.25 4.36 -0.38
CA GLU A 191 -14.14 5.63 -1.13
C GLU A 191 -15.17 5.71 -2.25
N LEU A 192 -15.44 4.61 -2.96
CA LEU A 192 -16.53 4.57 -3.94
C LEU A 192 -17.90 4.76 -3.27
N GLU A 193 -18.10 4.13 -2.11
CA GLU A 193 -19.32 4.31 -1.31
C GLU A 193 -19.49 5.76 -0.84
N ARG A 194 -18.41 6.40 -0.38
CA ARG A 194 -18.39 7.81 0.02
C ARG A 194 -18.73 8.75 -1.14
N ARG A 195 -18.34 8.41 -2.36
CA ARG A 195 -18.71 9.14 -3.59
C ARG A 195 -20.17 8.92 -4.02
N GLY A 196 -20.94 8.10 -3.29
CA GLY A 196 -22.37 7.88 -3.53
C GLY A 196 -22.69 6.65 -4.37
N TYR A 197 -21.72 5.78 -4.64
CA TYR A 197 -21.96 4.53 -5.37
C TYR A 197 -22.29 3.38 -4.43
N ALA A 198 -23.23 2.51 -4.82
CA ALA A 198 -23.48 1.28 -4.07
C ALA A 198 -22.47 0.21 -4.47
N ILE A 199 -21.76 -0.37 -3.50
CA ILE A 199 -20.73 -1.40 -3.73
C ILE A 199 -21.09 -2.69 -2.98
N HIS A 200 -20.99 -3.83 -3.67
CA HIS A 200 -20.97 -5.15 -3.04
C HIS A 200 -19.55 -5.69 -3.17
N TYR A 201 -18.79 -5.59 -2.08
CA TYR A 201 -17.37 -5.93 -2.06
C TYR A 201 -17.11 -7.37 -1.57
N ARG A 202 -16.11 -8.04 -2.17
CA ARG A 202 -15.58 -9.33 -1.71
C ARG A 202 -14.06 -9.39 -1.85
N ASN A 203 -13.39 -9.92 -0.83
CA ASN A 203 -11.95 -10.18 -0.86
C ASN A 203 -11.65 -11.58 -0.31
N PRO A 204 -11.48 -12.59 -1.19
CA PRO A 204 -11.12 -13.94 -0.79
C PRO A 204 -9.60 -14.19 -0.89
N SER A 205 -8.78 -13.14 -0.85
CA SER A 205 -7.32 -13.24 -0.90
C SER A 205 -6.76 -13.93 0.34
N VAL A 206 -5.58 -14.53 0.21
CA VAL A 206 -4.94 -15.26 1.32
C VAL A 206 -3.43 -15.03 1.31
N GLY A 207 -2.88 -14.80 2.50
CA GLY A 207 -1.44 -14.61 2.70
C GLY A 207 -0.59 -15.78 2.22
N GLY A 208 0.58 -15.47 1.64
CA GLY A 208 1.55 -16.46 1.16
C GLY A 208 1.09 -17.28 -0.05
N LYS A 209 0.00 -16.90 -0.73
CA LYS A 209 -0.49 -17.58 -1.93
C LYS A 209 -0.01 -16.91 -3.21
N ASN A 210 0.06 -17.69 -4.27
CA ASN A 210 0.50 -17.28 -5.60
C ASN A 210 -0.64 -17.49 -6.63
N ALA A 211 -0.44 -17.06 -7.87
CA ALA A 211 -1.46 -17.16 -8.92
C ALA A 211 -1.89 -18.60 -9.19
N HIS A 212 -0.99 -19.58 -9.04
CA HIS A 212 -1.31 -21.00 -9.21
C HIS A 212 -2.35 -21.50 -8.21
N TRP A 213 -2.19 -21.14 -6.94
CA TRP A 213 -3.23 -21.40 -5.94
C TRP A 213 -4.51 -20.67 -6.32
N GLY A 214 -4.39 -19.41 -6.74
CA GLY A 214 -5.50 -18.56 -7.16
C GLY A 214 -6.38 -19.22 -8.21
N LYS A 215 -5.80 -19.75 -9.29
CA LYS A 215 -6.57 -20.45 -10.35
C LYS A 215 -7.31 -21.68 -9.84
N ASN A 216 -6.72 -22.44 -8.90
CA ASN A 216 -7.30 -23.69 -8.43
C ASN A 216 -8.50 -23.46 -7.50
N VAL A 217 -8.60 -22.29 -6.88
CA VAL A 217 -9.74 -21.92 -6.02
C VAL A 217 -10.69 -20.91 -6.66
N ALA A 218 -10.34 -20.36 -7.83
CA ALA A 218 -11.03 -19.23 -8.46
C ALA A 218 -12.54 -19.44 -8.58
N ALA A 219 -12.98 -20.64 -8.95
CA ALA A 219 -14.40 -20.97 -9.12
C ALA A 219 -15.22 -20.65 -7.86
N LYS A 220 -14.74 -21.10 -6.69
CA LYS A 220 -15.40 -20.85 -5.39
C LYS A 220 -15.08 -19.47 -4.81
N ALA A 221 -13.83 -19.03 -4.95
CA ALA A 221 -13.34 -17.80 -4.35
C ALA A 221 -14.01 -16.56 -4.97
N VAL A 222 -14.07 -16.49 -6.29
CA VAL A 222 -14.58 -15.33 -7.05
C VAL A 222 -15.60 -15.70 -8.13
N GLY A 223 -15.56 -16.90 -8.70
CA GLY A 223 -16.47 -17.31 -9.78
C GLY A 223 -17.94 -17.32 -9.35
N GLU A 224 -18.26 -17.95 -8.22
CA GLU A 224 -19.62 -17.96 -7.64
C GLU A 224 -20.14 -16.56 -7.27
N PHE A 225 -19.24 -15.63 -6.96
CA PHE A 225 -19.61 -14.24 -6.67
C PHE A 225 -20.08 -13.50 -7.94
N ALA A 226 -19.55 -13.92 -9.10
CA ALA A 226 -19.80 -13.33 -10.41
C ALA A 226 -19.59 -11.80 -10.39
N PRO A 227 -18.36 -11.31 -10.11
CA PRO A 227 -18.08 -9.88 -10.02
C PRO A 227 -18.31 -9.16 -11.35
N ASP A 228 -18.66 -7.88 -11.28
CA ASP A 228 -18.66 -6.98 -12.43
C ASP A 228 -17.24 -6.48 -12.71
N LEU A 229 -16.48 -6.20 -11.65
CA LEU A 229 -15.09 -5.78 -11.68
C LEU A 229 -14.26 -6.65 -10.73
N CYS A 230 -13.18 -7.24 -11.24
CA CYS A 230 -12.26 -8.06 -10.45
C CYS A 230 -10.84 -7.49 -10.53
N VAL A 231 -10.29 -7.08 -9.39
CA VAL A 231 -8.88 -6.73 -9.24
C VAL A 231 -8.11 -8.01 -8.94
N ILE A 232 -7.21 -8.43 -9.84
CA ILE A 232 -6.38 -9.62 -9.68
C ILE A 232 -4.95 -9.16 -9.35
N ALA A 233 -4.55 -9.29 -8.09
CA ALA A 233 -3.30 -8.77 -7.56
C ALA A 233 -2.42 -9.90 -6.99
N PHE A 234 -1.96 -10.77 -7.90
CA PHE A 234 -0.91 -11.77 -7.66
C PHE A 234 0.37 -11.35 -8.39
N GLY A 235 1.52 -11.78 -7.88
CA GLY A 235 2.79 -11.60 -8.58
C GLY A 235 4.00 -11.55 -7.65
N MET A 236 3.85 -11.01 -6.44
CA MET A 236 4.95 -10.91 -5.48
C MET A 236 5.48 -12.30 -5.09
N ASN A 237 4.57 -13.19 -4.67
CA ASN A 237 4.92 -14.57 -4.30
C ASN A 237 5.35 -15.41 -5.50
N ASP A 238 4.77 -15.16 -6.68
CA ASP A 238 5.15 -15.83 -7.92
C ASP A 238 6.59 -15.49 -8.32
N ALA A 239 6.94 -14.21 -8.33
CA ALA A 239 8.29 -13.74 -8.66
C ALA A 239 9.32 -14.18 -7.60
N SER A 240 8.99 -14.03 -6.31
CA SER A 240 9.86 -14.46 -5.21
C SER A 240 10.07 -15.97 -5.19
N GLY A 241 9.04 -16.72 -5.58
CA GLY A 241 9.09 -18.17 -5.79
C GLY A 241 9.74 -18.61 -7.10
N LYS A 242 10.29 -17.67 -7.89
CA LYS A 242 10.94 -17.92 -9.19
C LYS A 242 10.03 -18.67 -10.18
N ARG A 243 8.72 -18.39 -10.13
CA ARG A 243 7.76 -18.97 -11.08
C ARG A 243 8.07 -18.46 -12.49
N PRO A 244 8.07 -19.33 -13.52
CA PRO A 244 8.26 -18.89 -14.90
C PRO A 244 7.18 -17.87 -15.31
N PRO A 245 7.54 -16.80 -16.05
CA PRO A 245 6.57 -15.79 -16.50
C PRO A 245 5.39 -16.38 -17.30
N GLU A 246 5.66 -17.37 -18.14
CA GLU A 246 4.65 -18.06 -18.95
C GLU A 246 3.60 -18.80 -18.09
N ASP A 247 4.05 -19.44 -17.00
CA ASP A 247 3.17 -20.13 -16.06
C ASP A 247 2.30 -19.13 -15.29
N PHE A 248 2.90 -18.02 -14.85
CA PHE A 248 2.17 -16.93 -14.20
C PHE A 248 1.09 -16.35 -15.12
N ILE A 249 1.44 -16.04 -16.37
CA ILE A 249 0.48 -15.54 -17.37
C ILE A 249 -0.65 -16.55 -17.59
N GLY A 250 -0.31 -17.85 -17.70
CA GLY A 250 -1.30 -18.91 -17.84
C GLY A 250 -2.27 -18.99 -16.66
N ASP A 251 -1.76 -18.85 -15.44
CA ASP A 251 -2.57 -18.87 -14.23
C ASP A 251 -3.51 -17.66 -14.14
N ILE A 252 -3.02 -16.45 -14.43
CA ILE A 252 -3.85 -15.23 -14.45
C ILE A 252 -4.96 -15.34 -15.50
N LYS A 253 -4.65 -15.82 -16.71
CA LYS A 253 -5.65 -16.08 -17.76
C LYS A 253 -6.72 -17.07 -17.30
N SER A 254 -6.32 -18.15 -16.63
CA SER A 254 -7.25 -19.14 -16.09
C SER A 254 -8.21 -18.55 -15.04
N ILE A 255 -7.74 -17.64 -14.18
CA ILE A 255 -8.60 -16.91 -13.24
C ILE A 255 -9.60 -16.02 -14.01
N ILE A 256 -9.14 -15.26 -14.99
CA ILE A 256 -9.99 -14.41 -15.84
C ILE A 256 -11.09 -15.23 -16.53
N ASP A 257 -10.72 -16.35 -17.14
CA ASP A 257 -11.66 -17.24 -17.83
C ASP A 257 -12.69 -17.82 -16.86
N THR A 258 -12.27 -18.21 -15.66
CA THR A 258 -13.16 -18.70 -14.61
C THR A 258 -14.18 -17.64 -14.17
N VAL A 259 -13.73 -16.40 -13.98
CA VAL A 259 -14.63 -15.27 -13.65
C VAL A 259 -15.59 -15.00 -14.80
N ARG A 260 -15.11 -15.01 -16.05
CA ARG A 260 -15.94 -14.80 -17.25
C ARG A 260 -16.94 -15.91 -17.52
N ALA A 261 -16.67 -17.13 -17.07
CA ALA A 261 -17.65 -18.22 -17.14
C ALA A 261 -18.90 -17.93 -16.27
N GLY A 262 -18.72 -17.27 -15.11
CA GLY A 262 -19.82 -16.82 -14.25
C GLY A 262 -20.43 -15.48 -14.66
N ASN A 263 -19.62 -14.55 -15.16
CA ASN A 263 -20.06 -13.28 -15.71
C ASN A 263 -19.27 -12.91 -16.98
N PRO A 264 -19.80 -13.20 -18.19
CA PRO A 264 -19.12 -12.88 -19.45
C PRO A 264 -18.84 -11.37 -19.64
N ALA A 265 -19.54 -10.53 -18.87
CA ALA A 265 -19.38 -9.09 -18.89
C ALA A 265 -18.29 -8.57 -17.93
N ALA A 266 -17.69 -9.41 -17.09
CA ALA A 266 -16.71 -8.99 -16.09
C ALA A 266 -15.50 -8.25 -16.71
N GLU A 267 -15.08 -7.19 -16.02
CA GLU A 267 -13.89 -6.38 -16.31
C GLU A 267 -12.81 -6.60 -15.24
N PHE A 268 -11.56 -6.25 -15.55
CA PHE A 268 -10.40 -6.61 -14.74
C PHE A 268 -9.41 -5.46 -14.60
N ILE A 269 -8.78 -5.40 -13.42
CA ILE A 269 -7.59 -4.60 -13.14
C ILE A 269 -6.50 -5.58 -12.69
N LEU A 270 -5.30 -5.49 -13.28
CA LEU A 270 -4.15 -6.37 -13.02
C LEU A 270 -2.97 -5.56 -12.48
#